data_AF-A0A3D0XLR1-F1
#
_entry.id   AF-A0A3D0XLR1-F1
#
_cell.length_a   1.000
_cell.length_b   1.000
_cell.length_c   1.000
_cell.angle_alpha   90.00
_cell.angle_beta   90.00
_cell.angle_gamma   90.00
#
_symmetry.space_group_name_H-M   'P 1'
#
loop_
_entity.id
_entity.type
_entity.pdbx_description
1 polymer ?
#
loop_
_entity_poly.entity_id
_entity_poly.type
_entity_poly.pdbx_seq_one_letter_code
_entity_poly.pdbx_strand_id
1 'polypeptide(L)'
;RFVRKLSEEGNTVLFVGTKKQAQDSIREEAERAGAYYVNARWLGGMLTNFRTIRRRIDRLAQLRKMEEDGTFELLPKKEVVKHKLEISKLEKYLGGIKDMKRLPAALFIVDP
;
A
#
# COMPACT_ATOMS: atom_id res chain seq x y z
N ARG A 1 6.68 15.74 20.60
CA ARG A 1 5.95 15.08 21.72
C ARG A 1 4.77 14.23 21.22
N PHE A 2 3.95 14.71 20.28
CA PHE A 2 2.80 13.96 19.74
C PHE A 2 3.14 12.63 19.05
N VAL A 3 4.04 12.62 18.05
CA VAL A 3 4.40 11.40 17.31
C VAL A 3 4.99 10.33 18.21
N ARG A 4 5.88 10.72 19.15
CA ARG A 4 6.45 9.80 20.15
C ARG A 4 5.36 9.11 20.98
N LYS A 5 4.37 9.87 21.47
CA LYS A 5 3.25 9.34 22.24
C LYS A 5 2.42 8.32 21.43
N LEU A 6 2.16 8.63 20.15
CA LEU A 6 1.45 7.68 19.28
C LEU A 6 2.23 6.37 19.12
N SER A 7 3.54 6.45 18.93
CA SER A 7 4.39 5.27 18.82
C SER A 7 4.43 4.46 20.13
N GLU A 8 4.48 5.13 21.29
CA GLU A 8 4.41 4.48 22.61
C GLU A 8 3.07 3.75 22.83
N GLU A 9 1.97 4.27 22.30
CA GLU A 9 0.64 3.64 22.32
C GLU A 9 0.46 2.55 21.24
N GLY A 10 1.51 2.27 20.45
CA GLY A 10 1.49 1.33 19.34
C GLY A 10 0.67 1.79 18.13
N ASN A 11 0.26 3.05 18.10
CA ASN A 11 -0.51 3.63 17.01
C ASN A 11 0.37 3.84 15.78
N THR A 12 -0.22 3.66 14.59
CA THR A 12 0.51 3.71 13.33
C THR A 12 0.32 5.07 12.65
N VAL A 13 1.41 5.57 12.04
CA VAL A 13 1.41 6.79 11.23
C VAL A 13 1.46 6.41 9.76
N LEU A 14 0.66 7.07 8.93
CA LEU A 14 0.69 6.91 7.49
C LEU A 14 1.39 8.10 6.83
N PHE A 15 2.48 7.84 6.13
CA PHE A 15 3.22 8.82 5.36
C PHE A 15 2.59 8.99 3.98
N VAL A 16 2.37 10.22 3.54
CA VAL A 16 1.71 10.51 2.27
C VAL A 16 2.50 11.57 1.52
N GLY A 17 2.94 11.24 0.31
CA GLY A 17 3.57 12.20 -0.59
C GLY A 17 3.56 11.67 -2.01
N THR A 18 2.65 12.20 -2.83
CA THR A 18 2.38 11.69 -4.18
C THR A 18 3.11 12.47 -5.28
N LYS A 19 3.68 13.65 -4.95
CA LYS A 19 4.48 14.46 -5.86
C LYS A 19 5.79 13.73 -6.20
N LYS A 20 6.22 13.80 -7.47
CA LYS A 20 7.39 13.06 -8.00
C LYS A 20 8.65 13.24 -7.16
N GLN A 21 8.87 14.45 -6.64
CA GLN A 21 10.02 14.82 -5.83
C GLN A 21 10.03 14.18 -4.45
N ALA A 22 8.86 13.77 -3.94
CA ALA A 22 8.70 13.23 -2.60
C ALA A 22 8.48 11.70 -2.60
N GLN A 23 8.26 11.06 -3.75
CA GLN A 23 7.82 9.65 -3.78
C GLN A 23 8.87 8.69 -3.21
N ASP A 24 10.12 8.86 -3.60
CA ASP A 24 11.21 7.99 -3.15
C ASP A 24 11.54 8.27 -1.68
N SER A 25 11.71 9.53 -1.32
CA SER A 25 11.97 9.93 0.08
C SER A 25 10.89 9.45 1.04
N ILE A 26 9.60 9.60 0.70
CA ILE A 26 8.50 9.14 1.56
C ILE A 26 8.52 7.62 1.76
N ARG A 27 8.79 6.85 0.70
CA ARG A 27 8.89 5.40 0.80
C ARG A 27 10.06 5.01 1.70
N GLU A 28 11.26 5.51 1.40
CA GLU A 28 12.48 5.13 2.12
C GLU A 28 12.41 5.52 3.61
N GLU A 29 11.92 6.71 3.92
CA GLU A 29 11.79 7.18 5.30
C GLU A 29 10.71 6.40 6.07
N ALA A 30 9.59 6.08 5.43
CA ALA A 30 8.54 5.28 6.06
C ALA A 30 8.99 3.84 6.33
N GLU A 31 9.66 3.21 5.36
CA GLU A 31 10.24 1.87 5.51
C GLU A 31 11.28 1.85 6.64
N ARG A 32 12.18 2.83 6.70
CA ARG A 32 13.14 2.99 7.80
C ARG A 32 12.47 3.16 9.16
N ALA A 33 11.35 3.87 9.21
CA ALA A 33 10.58 4.09 10.43
C ALA A 33 9.64 2.93 10.79
N GLY A 34 9.53 1.89 9.95
CA GLY A 34 8.53 0.83 10.12
C GLY A 34 7.09 1.32 10.00
N ALA A 35 6.88 2.44 9.30
CA ALA A 35 5.58 3.07 9.10
C ALA A 35 4.99 2.72 7.73
N TYR A 36 3.69 2.94 7.58
CA TYR A 36 3.00 2.75 6.30
C TYR A 36 3.15 3.98 5.42
N TYR A 37 3.04 3.82 4.10
CA TYR A 37 3.15 4.95 3.17
C TYR A 37 2.23 4.87 1.95
N VAL A 38 1.95 6.04 1.37
CA VAL A 38 1.35 6.24 0.06
C VAL A 38 2.20 7.24 -0.71
N ASN A 39 3.01 6.73 -1.65
CA ASN A 39 3.92 7.55 -2.45
C ASN A 39 3.49 7.71 -3.91
N ALA A 40 2.58 6.89 -4.41
CA ALA A 40 2.10 6.96 -5.78
C ALA A 40 0.84 7.83 -5.91
N ARG A 41 -0.35 7.24 -5.77
CA ARG A 41 -1.63 7.93 -5.88
C ARG A 41 -2.48 7.63 -4.66
N TRP A 42 -3.05 8.68 -4.07
CA TRP A 42 -4.10 8.54 -3.08
C TRP A 42 -5.40 8.12 -3.76
N LEU A 43 -5.90 6.92 -3.42
CA LEU A 43 -7.19 6.45 -3.89
C LEU A 43 -8.29 7.02 -2.98
N GLY A 44 -9.33 7.60 -3.58
CA GLY A 44 -10.51 8.01 -2.84
C GLY A 44 -11.08 6.84 -2.04
N GLY A 45 -11.44 7.07 -0.79
CA GLY A 45 -11.92 6.00 0.10
C GLY A 45 -10.83 5.27 0.90
N MET A 46 -9.54 5.64 0.77
CA MET A 46 -8.45 5.03 1.53
C MET A 46 -8.70 4.97 3.05
N LEU A 47 -9.27 6.04 3.62
CA LEU A 47 -9.60 6.12 5.04
C LEU A 47 -11.10 5.94 5.30
N THR A 48 -11.95 6.49 4.43
CA THR A 48 -13.41 6.53 4.64
C THR A 48 -14.11 5.23 4.25
N ASN A 49 -13.52 4.42 3.36
CA ASN A 49 -14.03 3.12 2.94
C ASN A 49 -12.94 2.06 2.97
N PHE A 50 -12.32 1.90 4.14
CA PHE A 50 -11.21 0.97 4.34
C PHE A 50 -11.56 -0.49 4.06
N ARG A 51 -12.83 -0.88 4.25
CA ARG A 51 -13.32 -2.23 3.91
C ARG A 51 -13.10 -2.55 2.42
N THR A 52 -13.33 -1.58 1.53
CA THR A 52 -13.14 -1.78 0.09
C THR A 52 -11.66 -1.83 -0.28
N ILE A 53 -10.83 -1.02 0.39
CA ILE A 53 -9.38 -1.01 0.21
C ILE A 53 -8.78 -2.34 0.66
N ARG A 54 -9.22 -2.87 1.81
CA ARG A 54 -8.81 -4.20 2.29
C ARG A 54 -9.12 -5.29 1.27
N ARG A 55 -10.32 -5.31 0.68
CA ARG A 55 -10.64 -6.27 -0.40
C ARG A 55 -9.68 -6.18 -1.59
N ARG A 56 -9.17 -4.98 -1.91
CA ARG A 56 -8.16 -4.80 -2.97
C ARG A 56 -6.78 -5.31 -2.56
N ILE A 57 -6.42 -5.18 -1.29
CA ILE A 57 -5.19 -5.77 -0.72
C ILE A 57 -5.30 -7.30 -0.71
N ASP A 58 -6.44 -7.85 -0.29
CA ASP A 58 -6.69 -9.30 -0.31
C ASP A 58 -6.62 -9.85 -1.74
N ARG A 59 -7.12 -9.08 -2.72
CA ARG A 59 -6.98 -9.41 -4.14
C ARG A 59 -5.52 -9.43 -4.60
N LEU A 60 -4.69 -8.48 -4.16
CA LEU A 60 -3.26 -8.49 -4.43
C LEU A 60 -2.60 -9.76 -3.87
N ALA A 61 -2.89 -10.10 -2.61
CA ALA A 61 -2.37 -11.31 -1.97
C ALA A 61 -2.80 -12.59 -2.70
N GLN A 62 -4.06 -12.67 -3.14
CA GLN A 62 -4.56 -13.79 -3.95
C GLN A 62 -3.79 -13.91 -5.27
N LEU A 63 -3.58 -12.80 -5.98
CA LEU A 63 -2.89 -12.80 -7.27
C LEU A 63 -1.41 -13.19 -7.12
N ARG A 64 -0.74 -12.77 -6.05
CA ARG A 64 0.62 -13.20 -5.71
C ARG A 64 0.69 -14.69 -5.43
N LYS A 65 -0.26 -15.21 -4.65
CA LYS A 65 -0.34 -16.66 -4.37
C LYS A 65 -0.50 -17.47 -5.66
N MET A 66 -1.38 -17.04 -6.57
CA MET A 66 -1.57 -17.70 -7.88
C MET A 66 -0.33 -17.62 -8.79
N GLU A 67 0.48 -16.58 -8.62
CA GLU A 67 1.77 -16.44 -9.34
C GLU A 67 2.82 -17.38 -8.75
N GLU A 68 2.88 -17.50 -7.41
CA GLU A 68 3.84 -18.34 -6.68
C GLU A 68 3.54 -19.84 -6.77
N ASP A 69 2.26 -20.24 -6.79
CA ASP A 69 1.83 -21.65 -6.85
C ASP A 69 1.79 -22.25 -8.27
N GLY A 70 2.19 -21.47 -9.28
CA GLY A 70 2.23 -21.90 -10.68
C GLY A 70 0.88 -21.89 -11.40
N THR A 71 -0.21 -21.43 -10.77
CA THR A 71 -1.54 -21.34 -11.42
C THR A 71 -1.49 -20.54 -12.72
N PHE A 72 -0.62 -19.52 -12.81
CA PHE A 72 -0.46 -18.72 -14.03
C PHE A 72 0.02 -19.52 -15.25
N GLU A 73 0.75 -20.61 -15.04
CA GLU A 73 1.25 -21.46 -16.13
C GLU A 73 0.12 -22.25 -16.82
N LEU A 74 -0.98 -22.48 -16.09
CA LEU A 74 -2.18 -23.17 -16.58
C LEU A 74 -3.15 -22.23 -17.31
N LEU A 75 -2.90 -20.91 -17.27
CA LEU A 75 -3.77 -19.90 -17.86
C LEU A 75 -3.31 -19.49 -19.27
N PRO A 76 -4.23 -19.05 -20.14
CA PRO A 76 -3.86 -18.43 -21.41
C PRO A 76 -2.95 -17.21 -21.20
N LYS A 77 -1.91 -17.07 -22.05
CA LYS A 77 -0.93 -15.95 -21.97
C LYS A 77 -1.59 -14.57 -21.87
N LYS A 78 -2.73 -14.36 -22.55
CA LYS A 78 -3.50 -13.11 -22.51
C LYS A 78 -4.04 -12.81 -21.11
N GLU A 79 -4.47 -13.82 -20.37
CA GLU A 79 -4.97 -13.68 -19.00
C GLU A 79 -3.85 -13.44 -18.01
N VAL A 80 -2.73 -14.16 -18.17
CA VAL A 80 -1.50 -13.93 -17.39
C VAL A 80 -1.05 -12.48 -17.50
N VAL A 81 -1.02 -11.92 -18.71
CA VAL A 81 -0.67 -10.50 -18.92
C VAL A 81 -1.63 -9.56 -18.19
N LYS A 82 -2.93 -9.83 -18.21
CA LYS A 82 -3.92 -9.02 -17.46
C LYS A 82 -3.69 -9.09 -15.95
N HIS A 83 -3.42 -10.27 -15.41
CA HIS A 83 -3.15 -10.44 -13.99
C HIS A 83 -1.85 -9.77 -13.56
N LYS A 84 -0.78 -9.87 -14.36
CA LYS A 84 0.48 -9.15 -14.08
C LYS A 84 0.31 -7.63 -14.10
N LEU A 85 -0.49 -7.09 -15.02
CA LEU A 85 -0.85 -5.67 -15.03
C LEU A 85 -1.69 -5.27 -13.80
N GLU A 86 -2.59 -6.14 -13.35
CA GLU A 86 -3.38 -5.93 -12.13
C GLU A 86 -2.48 -5.91 -10.89
N ILE A 87 -1.57 -6.88 -10.74
CA ILE A 87 -0.57 -6.95 -9.66
C ILE A 87 0.26 -5.66 -9.65
N SER A 88 0.85 -5.27 -10.79
CA SER A 88 1.70 -4.08 -10.88
C SER A 88 0.97 -2.81 -10.44
N LYS A 89 -0.30 -2.66 -10.82
CA LYS A 89 -1.13 -1.52 -10.39
C LYS A 89 -1.44 -1.55 -8.90
N LEU A 90 -1.85 -2.71 -8.37
CA LEU A 90 -2.19 -2.86 -6.97
C LEU A 90 -0.96 -2.66 -6.07
N GLU A 91 0.18 -3.27 -6.41
CA GLU A 91 1.44 -3.09 -5.69
C GLU A 91 1.86 -1.62 -5.67
N LYS A 92 1.80 -0.94 -6.82
CA LYS A 92 2.16 0.48 -6.93
C LYS A 92 1.33 1.39 -6.02
N TYR A 93 0.04 1.11 -5.84
CA TYR A 93 -0.86 2.00 -5.10
C TYR A 93 -1.12 1.57 -3.66
N LEU A 94 -1.03 0.27 -3.36
CA LEU A 94 -1.42 -0.31 -2.08
C LEU A 94 -0.25 -1.01 -1.35
N GLY A 95 0.90 -1.19 -2.00
CA GLY A 95 2.05 -1.90 -1.42
C GLY A 95 2.48 -1.33 -0.06
N GLY A 96 2.55 0.00 0.06
CA GLY A 96 2.92 0.68 1.31
C GLY A 96 1.89 0.61 2.44
N ILE A 97 0.68 0.09 2.17
CA ILE A 97 -0.38 -0.11 3.18
C ILE A 97 -0.87 -1.57 3.25
N LYS A 98 -0.19 -2.52 2.58
CA LYS A 98 -0.65 -3.90 2.45
C LYS A 98 -0.78 -4.62 3.81
N ASP A 99 0.11 -4.31 4.74
CA ASP A 99 0.15 -4.93 6.07
C ASP A 99 -0.67 -4.16 7.12
N MET A 100 -1.33 -3.08 6.70
CA MET A 100 -2.10 -2.21 7.58
C MET A 100 -3.42 -2.88 8.03
N LYS A 101 -3.47 -3.29 9.30
CA LYS A 101 -4.65 -3.96 9.90
C LYS A 101 -5.72 -3.02 10.46
N ARG A 102 -5.38 -1.77 10.73
CA ARG A 102 -6.29 -0.75 11.28
C ARG A 102 -5.99 0.60 10.65
N LEU A 103 -6.95 1.52 10.73
CA LEU A 103 -6.75 2.88 10.26
C LEU A 103 -5.58 3.54 11.02
N PRO A 104 -4.78 4.38 10.35
CA PRO A 104 -3.71 5.12 11.01
C PRO A 104 -4.28 6.14 11.99
N ALA A 105 -3.58 6.37 13.09
CA ALA A 105 -3.97 7.39 14.08
C ALA A 105 -3.55 8.81 13.66
N ALA A 106 -2.54 8.91 12.79
CA ALA A 106 -2.07 10.18 12.25
C ALA A 106 -1.60 10.04 10.81
N LEU A 107 -1.67 11.15 10.08
CA LEU A 107 -1.13 11.30 8.74
C LEU A 107 0.07 12.25 8.79
N PHE A 108 1.15 11.86 8.13
CA PHE A 108 2.26 12.76 7.82
C PHE A 108 2.23 13.05 6.33
N ILE A 109 1.79 14.26 5.97
CA ILE A 109 1.57 14.65 4.56
C ILE A 109 2.71 15.58 4.13
N VAL A 110 3.34 15.24 3.02
CA VAL A 110 4.37 16.06 2.37
C VAL A 110 3.83 16.57 1.05
N ASP A 111 3.70 17.89 0.98
CA ASP A 111 3.28 18.63 -0.20
C ASP A 111 4.34 19.71 -0.53
N PRO A 112 5.36 19.42 -1.35
CA PRO A 112 6.37 20.39 -1.76
C PRO A 112 5.87 21.40 -2.80
#